data_AF-A0AA89CCU7-F1
#
_entry.id   AF-A0AA89CCU7-F1
#
_cell.length_a   1.000
_cell.length_b   1.000
_cell.length_c   1.000
_cell.angle_alpha   90.00
_cell.angle_beta   90.00
_cell.angle_gamma   90.00
#
_symmetry.space_group_name_H-M   'P 1'
#
loop_
_entity.id
_entity.type
_entity.pdbx_description
1 polymer ?
#
loop_
_entity_poly.entity_id
_entity_poly.type
_entity_poly.pdbx_seq_one_letter_code
_entity_poly.pdbx_strand_id
1 'polypeptide(L)'
;MDHFLFNTENKKVIGKMKDECQGQIMKEFIGLKPKMYSFTYEKNIDETIHCEEKKRAKGVSKDVVKYNIHHDNYRDCLLNEEYEMESMVSFRSYNHHIYTIKLNKTSLNPYDDKRYILRDGVNTLAHGHWRILDD
;
A
#
# COMPACT_ATOMS: atom_id res chain seq x y z
N MET A 1 14.80 25.19 11.70
CA MET A 1 14.48 24.36 12.88
C MET A 1 13.76 25.13 13.98
N ASP A 2 13.56 26.45 13.84
CA ASP A 2 12.60 27.20 14.66
C ASP A 2 11.34 27.45 13.84
N HIS A 3 10.29 26.67 14.11
CA HIS A 3 8.96 26.93 13.59
C HIS A 3 8.00 27.01 14.78
N PHE A 4 7.13 28.02 14.84
CA PHE A 4 6.28 28.26 16.00
C PHE A 4 5.31 27.10 16.33
N LEU A 5 4.96 26.29 15.32
CA LEU A 5 4.17 25.05 15.50
C LEU A 5 5.01 23.80 15.80
N PHE A 6 6.34 23.90 15.85
CA PHE A 6 7.20 22.75 16.11
C PHE A 6 7.22 22.45 17.61
N ASN A 7 6.65 21.29 18.00
CA ASN A 7 6.66 20.80 19.37
C ASN A 7 7.22 19.37 19.41
N THR A 8 8.19 19.12 20.30
CA THR A 8 8.85 17.82 20.49
C THR A 8 8.33 17.03 21.70
N GLU A 9 7.36 17.55 22.45
CA GLU A 9 6.83 16.96 23.69
C GLU A 9 6.37 15.50 23.52
N ASN A 10 5.71 15.17 22.41
CA ASN A 10 5.24 13.80 22.13
C ASN A 10 6.24 12.95 21.32
N LYS A 11 7.42 13.49 20.98
CA LYS A 11 8.40 12.81 20.12
C LYS A 11 8.99 11.61 20.84
N LYS A 12 8.78 10.41 20.27
CA LYS A 12 9.24 9.10 20.81
C LYS A 12 8.60 8.72 22.16
N VAL A 13 7.51 9.36 22.57
CA VAL A 13 6.77 8.97 23.78
C VAL A 13 5.89 7.76 23.46
N ILE A 14 5.97 6.72 24.28
CA ILE A 14 5.19 5.48 24.07
C ILE A 14 3.70 5.75 24.25
N GLY A 15 2.86 5.11 23.42
CA GLY A 15 1.41 5.30 23.44
C GLY A 15 0.92 6.62 22.82
N LYS A 16 1.82 7.51 22.38
CA LYS A 16 1.47 8.73 21.62
C LYS A 16 1.52 8.46 20.12
N MET A 17 0.68 9.16 19.37
CA MET A 17 0.70 9.11 17.91
C MET A 17 2.02 9.70 17.38
N LYS A 18 2.59 9.01 16.40
CA LYS A 18 3.78 9.45 15.69
C LYS A 18 3.36 10.01 14.34
N ASP A 19 3.97 11.12 13.96
CA ASP A 19 3.93 11.58 12.57
C ASP A 19 4.75 10.64 11.67
N GLU A 20 4.07 9.95 10.76
CA GLU A 20 4.69 9.03 9.79
C GLU A 20 5.48 9.74 8.70
N CYS A 21 5.14 10.99 8.40
CA CYS A 21 5.74 11.79 7.32
C CYS A 21 6.84 12.72 7.85
N GLN A 22 7.15 12.71 9.14
CA GLN A 22 8.25 13.49 9.73
C GLN A 22 8.19 15.00 9.40
N GLY A 23 6.98 15.57 9.41
CA GLY A 23 6.71 16.97 9.08
C GLY A 23 6.63 17.26 7.58
N GLN A 24 6.79 16.26 6.72
CA GLN A 24 6.62 16.41 5.27
C GLN A 24 5.14 16.40 4.88
N ILE A 25 4.80 17.18 3.85
CA ILE A 25 3.44 17.31 3.35
C ILE A 25 3.13 16.08 2.48
N MET A 26 2.11 15.31 2.86
CA MET A 26 1.56 14.24 2.02
C MET A 26 0.73 14.86 0.89
N LYS A 27 1.00 14.46 -0.37
CA LYS A 27 0.27 14.96 -1.54
C LYS A 27 -0.89 14.08 -1.93
N GLU A 28 -0.62 12.80 -2.11
CA GLU A 28 -1.57 11.83 -2.63
C GLU A 28 -1.49 10.55 -1.81
N PHE A 29 -2.64 9.95 -1.55
CA PHE A 29 -2.76 8.68 -0.86
C PHE A 29 -3.72 7.79 -1.65
N ILE A 30 -3.29 6.56 -1.90
CA ILE A 30 -4.05 5.54 -2.63
C ILE A 30 -4.08 4.28 -1.79
N GLY A 31 -5.27 3.82 -1.43
CA GLY A 31 -5.48 2.60 -0.67
C GLY A 31 -6.35 1.63 -1.44
N LEU A 32 -5.83 0.42 -1.72
CA LEU A 32 -6.58 -0.63 -2.41
C LEU A 32 -7.27 -1.54 -1.39
N LYS A 33 -6.50 -2.06 -0.43
CA LYS A 33 -7.00 -2.99 0.60
C LYS A 33 -6.16 -2.92 1.88
N PRO A 34 -6.57 -3.56 2.99
CA PRO A 34 -5.80 -3.54 4.23
C PRO A 34 -4.35 -3.98 4.02
N LYS A 35 -3.40 -3.11 4.39
CA LYS A 35 -1.94 -3.29 4.21
C LYS A 35 -1.50 -3.31 2.73
N MET A 36 -2.30 -2.74 1.84
CA MET A 36 -1.97 -2.47 0.44
C MET A 36 -2.33 -1.03 0.07
N TYR A 37 -1.33 -0.16 0.09
CA TYR A 37 -1.50 1.27 -0.12
C TYR A 37 -0.18 1.92 -0.55
N SER A 38 -0.28 3.10 -1.14
CA SER A 38 0.85 3.96 -1.46
C SER A 38 0.51 5.42 -1.20
N PHE A 39 1.53 6.21 -0.88
CA PHE A 39 1.38 7.66 -0.79
C PHE A 39 2.66 8.38 -1.20
N THR A 40 2.49 9.60 -1.68
CA THR A 40 3.58 10.51 -2.06
C THR A 40 3.68 11.65 -1.05
N TYR A 41 4.90 12.13 -0.82
CA TYR A 41 5.15 13.27 0.05
C TYR A 41 6.28 14.14 -0.50
N GLU A 42 6.21 15.44 -0.22
CA GLU A 42 7.26 16.38 -0.58
C GLU A 42 8.36 16.37 0.46
N LYS A 43 9.59 16.34 0.01
CA LYS A 43 10.75 16.50 0.87
C LYS A 43 11.61 17.63 0.35
N ASN A 44 11.73 18.68 1.16
CA ASN A 44 12.62 19.78 0.89
C ASN A 44 14.05 19.36 1.23
N ILE A 45 14.89 19.20 0.21
CA ILE A 45 16.33 18.94 0.34
C ILE A 45 17.04 20.02 -0.46
N ASP A 46 17.93 20.78 0.17
CA ASP A 46 18.78 21.79 -0.48
C ASP A 46 18.00 22.76 -1.39
N GLU A 47 16.89 23.32 -0.87
CA GLU A 47 15.99 24.26 -1.59
C GLU A 47 15.29 23.67 -2.83
N THR A 48 15.43 22.36 -3.07
CA THR A 48 14.74 21.62 -4.13
C THR A 48 13.63 20.76 -3.54
N ILE A 49 12.44 20.83 -4.16
CA ILE A 49 11.29 20.00 -3.79
C ILE A 49 11.44 18.64 -4.48
N HIS A 50 11.66 17.59 -3.69
CA HIS A 50 11.66 16.21 -4.17
C HIS A 50 10.35 15.51 -3.80
N CYS A 51 9.75 14.81 -4.77
CA CYS A 51 8.63 13.91 -4.50
C CYS A 51 9.17 12.50 -4.17
N GLU A 52 8.94 12.04 -2.95
CA GLU A 52 9.23 10.65 -2.55
C GLU A 52 7.93 9.85 -2.44
N GLU A 53 8.01 8.55 -2.69
CA GLU A 53 6.88 7.62 -2.58
C GLU A 53 7.14 6.56 -1.50
N LYS A 54 6.09 6.23 -0.71
CA LYS A 54 6.09 5.10 0.22
C LYS A 54 5.03 4.10 -0.21
N LYS A 55 5.43 2.83 -0.27
CA LYS A 55 4.60 1.74 -0.82
C LYS A 55 4.48 0.59 0.17
N ARG A 56 3.31 -0.01 0.22
CA ARG A 56 2.99 -1.23 0.97
C ARG A 56 2.11 -2.10 0.10
N ALA A 57 2.54 -3.33 -0.17
CA ALA A 57 1.75 -4.36 -0.83
C ALA A 57 1.93 -5.69 -0.09
N LYS A 58 1.00 -6.01 0.81
CA LYS A 58 1.05 -7.29 1.54
C LYS A 58 0.97 -8.46 0.56
N GLY A 59 1.90 -9.41 0.69
CA GLY A 59 1.95 -10.63 -0.13
C GLY A 59 2.89 -10.55 -1.32
N VAL A 60 3.38 -9.34 -1.64
CA VAL A 60 4.37 -9.07 -2.69
C VAL A 60 5.77 -9.02 -2.07
N SER A 61 6.78 -9.51 -2.80
CA SER A 61 8.17 -9.43 -2.34
C SER A 61 8.65 -7.98 -2.26
N LYS A 62 9.54 -7.69 -1.30
CA LYS A 62 10.05 -6.33 -1.09
C LYS A 62 10.77 -5.77 -2.31
N ASP A 63 11.49 -6.61 -3.03
CA ASP A 63 12.24 -6.20 -4.22
C ASP A 63 11.29 -5.82 -5.35
N VAL A 64 10.25 -6.62 -5.61
CA VAL A 64 9.23 -6.28 -6.61
C VAL A 64 8.52 -4.97 -6.27
N VAL A 65 8.15 -4.77 -4.99
CA VAL A 65 7.55 -3.49 -4.55
C VAL A 65 8.50 -2.31 -4.73
N LYS A 66 9.81 -2.53 -4.62
CA LYS A 66 10.81 -1.47 -4.76
C LYS A 66 11.06 -1.10 -6.22
N TYR A 67 11.19 -2.09 -7.09
CA TYR A 67 11.71 -1.91 -8.45
C TYR A 67 10.66 -1.96 -9.55
N ASN A 68 9.54 -2.66 -9.35
CA ASN A 68 8.54 -2.87 -10.40
C ASN A 68 7.23 -2.10 -10.14
N ILE A 69 6.90 -1.85 -8.88
CA ILE A 69 5.63 -1.20 -8.51
C ILE A 69 5.89 0.25 -8.12
N HIS A 70 5.16 1.18 -8.73
CA HIS A 70 5.19 2.62 -8.44
C HIS A 70 3.83 3.13 -7.95
N HIS A 71 3.79 4.37 -7.44
CA HIS A 71 2.55 5.00 -7.00
C HIS A 71 1.46 4.99 -8.09
N ASP A 72 1.85 5.28 -9.33
CA ASP A 72 0.95 5.31 -10.49
C ASP A 72 0.29 3.96 -10.75
N ASN A 73 0.99 2.83 -10.53
CA ASN A 73 0.37 1.50 -10.63
C ASN A 73 -0.79 1.31 -9.64
N TYR A 74 -0.69 1.85 -8.41
CA TYR A 74 -1.82 1.81 -7.47
C TYR A 74 -2.98 2.66 -7.97
N ARG A 75 -2.69 3.81 -8.59
CA ARG A 75 -3.69 4.72 -9.14
C ARG A 75 -4.43 4.07 -10.29
N ASP A 76 -3.70 3.48 -11.22
CA ASP A 76 -4.25 2.83 -12.41
C ASP A 76 -5.02 1.57 -12.01
N CYS A 77 -4.50 0.77 -11.07
CA CYS A 77 -5.20 -0.37 -10.49
C CYS A 77 -6.55 0.03 -9.87
N LEU A 78 -6.60 1.15 -9.13
CA LEU A 78 -7.83 1.65 -8.51
C LEU A 78 -8.83 2.17 -9.54
N LEU A 79 -8.37 2.94 -10.53
CA LEU A 79 -9.26 3.64 -11.47
C LEU A 79 -9.73 2.75 -12.63
N ASN A 80 -8.90 1.82 -13.08
CA ASN A 80 -9.22 0.90 -14.17
C ASN A 80 -9.87 -0.40 -13.67
N GLU A 81 -9.90 -0.63 -12.35
CA GLU A 81 -10.41 -1.85 -11.73
C GLU A 81 -9.70 -3.14 -12.20
N GLU A 82 -8.45 -3.02 -12.63
CA GLU A 82 -7.62 -4.13 -13.12
C GLU A 82 -6.61 -4.58 -12.07
N TYR A 83 -6.37 -5.90 -12.00
CA TYR A 83 -5.33 -6.46 -11.15
C TYR A 83 -4.03 -6.64 -11.94
N GLU A 84 -2.91 -6.44 -11.26
CA GLU A 84 -1.57 -6.67 -11.81
C GLU A 84 -1.02 -8.01 -11.33
N MET A 85 -0.14 -8.61 -12.14
CA MET A 85 0.59 -9.82 -11.77
C MET A 85 2.09 -9.60 -11.93
N GLU A 86 2.85 -10.04 -10.93
CA GLU A 86 4.29 -9.90 -10.92
C GLU A 86 4.97 -11.24 -10.64
N SER A 87 6.12 -11.41 -11.30
CA SER A 87 6.96 -12.58 -11.09
C SER A 87 7.80 -12.43 -9.82
N MET A 88 7.70 -13.41 -8.93
CA MET A 88 8.45 -13.47 -7.68
C MET A 88 9.25 -14.77 -7.58
N VAL A 89 10.50 -14.68 -7.16
CA VAL A 89 11.34 -15.85 -6.86
C VAL A 89 11.12 -16.26 -5.40
N SER A 90 10.86 -17.54 -5.16
CA SER A 90 10.63 -18.10 -3.82
C SER A 90 11.29 -19.47 -3.68
N PHE A 91 11.83 -19.76 -2.50
CA PHE A 91 12.19 -21.13 -2.13
C PHE A 91 10.92 -21.91 -1.76
N ARG A 92 10.82 -23.18 -2.18
CA ARG A 92 9.75 -24.10 -1.80
C ARG A 92 10.30 -25.49 -1.54
N SER A 93 9.72 -26.19 -0.58
CA SER A 93 10.06 -27.59 -0.30
C SER A 93 8.99 -28.53 -0.85
N TYR A 94 9.43 -29.55 -1.58
CA TYR A 94 8.59 -30.67 -2.01
C TYR A 94 9.31 -31.96 -1.63
N ASN A 95 8.63 -32.86 -0.92
CA ASN A 95 9.21 -34.13 -0.45
C ASN A 95 10.60 -33.96 0.21
N HIS A 96 10.73 -32.98 1.10
CA HIS A 96 11.97 -32.60 1.79
C HIS A 96 13.12 -32.09 0.90
N HIS A 97 12.89 -31.82 -0.39
CA HIS A 97 13.86 -31.19 -1.29
C HIS A 97 13.52 -29.72 -1.50
N ILE A 98 14.51 -28.83 -1.41
CA ILE A 98 14.32 -27.37 -1.59
C ILE A 98 14.57 -26.99 -3.04
N TYR A 99 13.65 -26.22 -3.61
CA TYR A 99 13.72 -25.72 -4.97
C TYR A 99 13.58 -24.19 -4.98
N THR A 100 14.28 -23.55 -5.90
CA THR A 100 14.09 -22.14 -6.23
C THR A 100 13.09 -22.06 -7.38
N ILE A 101 11.92 -21.46 -7.14
CA ILE A 101 10.83 -21.41 -8.12
C ILE A 101 10.48 -19.96 -8.41
N LYS A 102 10.31 -19.67 -9.70
CA LYS A 102 9.73 -18.41 -10.19
C LYS A 102 8.21 -18.58 -10.27
N LEU A 103 7.47 -17.78 -9.51
CA LEU A 103 6.02 -17.82 -9.43
C LEU A 103 5.46 -16.51 -9.97
N ASN A 104 4.47 -16.56 -10.84
CA ASN A 104 3.68 -15.39 -11.19
C ASN A 104 2.52 -15.26 -10.19
N LYS A 105 2.44 -14.13 -9.47
CA LYS A 105 1.43 -13.90 -8.43
C LYS A 105 0.79 -12.54 -8.62
N THR A 106 -0.49 -12.42 -8.26
CA THR A 106 -1.17 -11.12 -8.18
C THR A 106 -0.41 -10.17 -7.25
N SER A 107 -0.03 -9.01 -7.78
CA SER A 107 0.69 -7.95 -7.07
C SER A 107 -0.29 -6.94 -6.49
N LEU A 108 -0.94 -6.17 -7.35
CA LEU A 108 -1.98 -5.20 -7.01
C LEU A 108 -3.35 -5.74 -7.40
N ASN A 109 -4.35 -5.46 -6.57
CA ASN A 109 -5.73 -5.84 -6.82
C ASN A 109 -6.62 -4.78 -6.17
N PRO A 110 -7.58 -4.18 -6.93
CA PRO A 110 -8.45 -3.14 -6.40
C PRO A 110 -9.52 -3.67 -5.44
N TYR A 111 -9.77 -4.98 -5.43
CA TYR A 111 -10.78 -5.61 -4.60
C TYR A 111 -10.20 -6.12 -3.27
N ASP A 112 -10.95 -5.92 -2.19
CA ASP A 112 -10.70 -6.52 -0.87
C ASP A 112 -11.64 -7.72 -0.67
N ASP A 113 -11.08 -8.93 -0.64
CA ASP A 113 -11.84 -10.19 -0.44
C ASP A 113 -12.73 -10.20 0.80
N LYS A 114 -12.52 -9.28 1.76
CA LYS A 114 -13.29 -9.18 3.00
C LYS A 114 -14.47 -8.21 2.91
N ARG A 115 -14.57 -7.44 1.84
CA ARG A 115 -15.57 -6.38 1.70
C ARG A 115 -16.18 -6.36 0.31
N TYR A 116 -17.50 -6.21 0.30
CA TYR A 116 -18.27 -5.99 -0.91
C TYR A 116 -18.45 -4.48 -1.10
N ILE A 117 -17.88 -3.94 -2.17
CA ILE A 117 -18.03 -2.52 -2.55
C ILE A 117 -19.40 -2.36 -3.23
N LEU A 118 -20.23 -1.45 -2.72
CA LEU A 118 -21.53 -1.15 -3.30
C LEU A 118 -21.39 -0.38 -4.62
N ARG A 119 -22.46 -0.30 -5.40
CA ARG A 119 -22.48 0.38 -6.71
C ARG A 119 -22.11 1.87 -6.66
N ASP A 120 -22.13 2.48 -5.48
CA ASP A 120 -21.70 3.87 -5.30
C ASP A 120 -20.16 4.01 -5.21
N GLY A 121 -19.42 2.90 -5.17
CA GLY A 121 -17.96 2.88 -5.11
C GLY A 121 -17.37 3.30 -3.77
N VAL A 122 -18.20 3.64 -2.77
CA VAL A 122 -17.76 4.22 -1.49
C VAL A 122 -18.19 3.37 -0.32
N ASN A 123 -19.45 2.95 -0.30
CA ASN A 123 -19.98 2.18 0.81
C ASN A 123 -19.57 0.72 0.65
N THR A 124 -19.16 0.09 1.76
CA THR A 124 -18.73 -1.30 1.77
C THR A 124 -19.51 -2.11 2.80
N LEU A 125 -19.86 -3.34 2.43
CA LEU A 125 -20.44 -4.34 3.33
C LEU A 125 -19.37 -5.39 3.68
N ALA A 126 -19.42 -5.93 4.88
CA ALA A 126 -18.57 -7.07 5.23
C ALA A 126 -18.99 -8.32 4.44
N HIS A 127 -18.04 -9.19 4.11
CA HIS A 127 -18.34 -10.50 3.53
C HIS A 127 -19.39 -11.25 4.38
N GLY A 128 -20.40 -11.85 3.73
CA GLY A 128 -21.50 -12.57 4.38
C GLY A 128 -22.59 -11.68 5.00
N HIS A 129 -22.59 -10.37 4.72
CA HIS A 129 -23.68 -9.48 5.14
C HIS A 129 -24.99 -9.85 4.43
N TRP A 130 -26.11 -9.92 5.16
CA TRP A 130 -27.44 -10.34 4.67
C TRP A 130 -28.01 -9.57 3.44
N ARG A 131 -27.43 -8.42 3.11
CA ARG A 131 -27.80 -7.57 1.96
C ARG A 131 -27.01 -7.90 0.69
N ILE A 132 -25.93 -8.67 0.84
CA ILE A 132 -25.20 -9.21 -0.30
C ILE A 132 -26.05 -10.39 -0.76
N LEU A 133 -26.69 -10.24 -1.92
CA LEU A 133 -27.37 -11.36 -2.57
C LEU A 133 -26.27 -12.28 -3.09
N ASP A 134 -26.16 -13.47 -2.51
CA ASP A 134 -25.37 -14.56 -3.09
C ASP A 134 -26.19 -15.10 -4.27
N ASP A 135 -25.79 -14.76 -5.51
CA ASP A 135 -26.23 -15.46 -6.73
C ASP A 135 -25.39 -16.72 -6.95
#